data_AF-A0A9W9ZCC0-F1
#
_entry.id   AF-A0A9W9ZCC0-F1
#
_cell.length_a   1.000
_cell.length_b   1.000
_cell.length_c   1.000
_cell.angle_alpha   90.00
_cell.angle_beta   90.00
_cell.angle_gamma   90.00
#
_symmetry.space_group_name_H-M   'P 1'
#
loop_
_entity.id
_entity.type
_entity.pdbx_description
1 polymer ?
#
loop_
_entity_poly.entity_id
_entity_poly.type
_entity_poly.pdbx_seq_one_letter_code
_entity_poly.pdbx_strand_id
1 'polypeptide(L)'
;PEVRIPLTWPVGTYGLPMPKSGCPKGITFPWHVGTRHHDTEDHSPGNNWSTPYDLAGYVDRNNMEQKFCMKTQRNSGISWPKGQYCILKKGPCPQ
;
A
#
# COMPACT_ATOMS: atom_id res chain seq x y z
N PRO A 1 -32.04 1.98 -8.59
CA PRO A 1 -31.59 1.58 -7.24
C PRO A 1 -30.11 1.91 -7.05
N GLU A 2 -29.78 2.76 -6.08
CA GLU A 2 -28.40 3.11 -5.75
C GLU A 2 -27.77 1.94 -4.97
N VAL A 3 -26.86 1.19 -5.60
CA VAL A 3 -26.17 0.06 -4.96
C VAL A 3 -25.09 0.62 -4.04
N ARG A 4 -25.33 0.58 -2.72
CA ARG A 4 -24.34 0.95 -1.71
C ARG A 4 -23.56 -0.29 -1.29
N ILE A 5 -22.45 -0.54 -1.97
CA ILE A 5 -21.48 -1.55 -1.53
C ILE A 5 -20.73 -0.95 -0.34
N PRO A 6 -20.79 -1.52 0.86
CA PRO A 6 -19.94 -1.09 1.96
C PRO A 6 -18.48 -1.20 1.49
N LEU A 7 -17.70 -0.12 1.64
CA LEU A 7 -16.28 -0.09 1.26
C LEU A 7 -15.48 -0.95 2.26
N THR A 8 -15.61 -2.27 2.11
CA THR A 8 -14.98 -3.26 2.98
C THR A 8 -13.78 -3.86 2.30
N TRP A 9 -12.67 -3.88 3.02
CA TRP A 9 -11.41 -4.43 2.57
C TRP A 9 -11.38 -5.95 2.72
N PRO A 10 -10.60 -6.67 1.90
CA PRO A 10 -10.47 -8.10 2.05
C PRO A 10 -9.96 -8.55 3.42
N VAL A 11 -10.42 -9.72 3.86
CA VAL A 11 -9.92 -10.42 5.06
C VAL A 11 -8.41 -10.69 4.94
N GLY A 12 -7.69 -10.71 6.06
CA GLY A 12 -6.25 -11.00 6.08
C GLY A 12 -5.40 -9.79 6.46
N THR A 13 -4.09 -9.96 6.34
CA THR A 13 -3.07 -8.94 6.65
C THR A 13 -2.16 -8.74 5.45
N TYR A 14 -1.94 -7.48 5.07
CA TYR A 14 -1.25 -7.12 3.84
C TYR A 14 -0.91 -5.63 3.83
N GLY A 15 -0.02 -5.22 2.94
CA GLY A 15 0.25 -3.83 2.65
C GLY A 15 -0.21 -3.45 1.24
N LEU A 16 -0.48 -2.17 1.03
CA LEU A 16 -0.74 -1.57 -0.28
C LEU A 16 0.12 -0.31 -0.43
N PRO A 17 0.54 0.08 -1.65
CA PRO A 17 1.13 1.39 -1.88
C PRO A 17 0.20 2.51 -1.38
N MET A 18 0.76 3.50 -0.70
CA MET A 18 -0.01 4.64 -0.20
C MET A 18 -0.19 5.67 -1.34
N PRO A 19 -1.41 6.17 -1.61
CA PRO A 19 -1.61 7.31 -2.50
C PRO A 19 -1.23 8.63 -1.81
N LYS A 20 -0.98 9.71 -2.57
CA LYS A 20 -0.67 11.06 -2.03
C LYS A 20 -1.76 11.60 -1.09
N SER A 21 -3.00 11.14 -1.24
CA SER A 21 -4.11 11.46 -0.33
C SER A 21 -4.03 10.79 1.06
N GLY A 22 -3.05 9.90 1.27
CA GLY A 22 -2.87 9.14 2.50
C GLY A 22 -3.63 7.81 2.50
N CYS A 23 -3.52 7.07 3.62
CA CYS A 23 -4.20 5.79 3.75
C CYS A 23 -5.73 5.91 3.81
N PRO A 24 -6.46 4.86 3.39
CA PRO A 24 -7.90 4.84 3.51
C PRO A 24 -8.33 5.11 4.95
N LYS A 25 -9.38 5.91 5.13
CA LYS A 25 -10.01 6.05 6.45
C LYS A 25 -10.74 4.74 6.75
N GLY A 26 -10.18 3.98 7.69
CA GLY A 26 -10.72 2.68 8.03
C GLY A 26 -12.02 2.79 8.80
N ILE A 27 -13.09 2.19 8.28
CA ILE A 27 -14.39 2.10 8.98
C ILE A 27 -14.35 0.98 10.02
N THR A 28 -13.70 -0.14 9.69
CA THR A 28 -13.67 -1.36 10.53
C THR A 28 -12.34 -1.63 11.22
N PHE A 29 -11.25 -1.00 10.77
CA PHE A 29 -9.92 -1.14 11.36
C PHE A 29 -9.04 0.05 10.97
N PRO A 30 -8.10 0.50 11.84
CA PRO A 30 -7.14 1.52 11.46
C PRO A 30 -6.09 0.97 10.48
N TRP A 31 -5.74 1.76 9.47
CA TRP A 31 -4.58 1.50 8.63
C TRP A 31 -3.32 2.03 9.32
N HIS A 32 -2.26 1.22 9.35
CA HIS A 32 -0.95 1.69 9.79
C HIS A 32 -0.15 2.22 8.59
N VAL A 33 0.79 3.11 8.85
CA VAL A 33 1.71 3.63 7.83
C VAL A 33 3.04 2.90 7.93
N GLY A 34 3.57 2.48 6.79
CA GLY A 34 4.93 1.98 6.65
C GLY A 34 5.70 2.81 5.63
N THR A 35 7.03 2.81 5.77
CA THR A 35 7.94 3.49 4.86
C THR A 35 9.10 2.56 4.51
N ARG A 36 9.54 2.58 3.25
CA ARG A 36 10.80 1.98 2.82
C ARG A 36 11.63 3.06 2.15
N HIS A 37 12.79 3.31 2.74
CA HIS A 37 13.84 4.08 2.11
C HIS A 37 14.70 3.17 1.24
N HIS A 38 15.08 3.67 0.08
CA HIS A 38 15.98 3.01 -0.85
C HIS A 38 17.11 3.97 -1.14
N ASP A 39 18.30 3.58 -0.68
CA ASP A 39 19.57 4.18 -1.09
C ASP A 39 19.92 3.63 -2.48
N THR A 40 20.20 4.52 -3.42
CA THR A 40 20.44 4.16 -4.83
C THR A 40 21.83 4.62 -5.26
N GLU A 41 22.13 4.64 -6.56
CA GLU A 41 23.47 4.98 -7.06
C GLU A 41 23.87 6.42 -6.71
N ASP A 42 25.12 6.65 -6.29
CA ASP A 42 25.59 7.95 -5.82
C ASP A 42 26.27 8.79 -6.90
N HIS A 43 26.94 8.16 -7.87
CA HIS A 43 27.84 8.85 -8.78
C HIS A 43 27.14 9.28 -10.08
N SER A 44 26.14 8.53 -10.53
CA SER A 44 25.33 8.85 -11.73
C SER A 44 23.97 8.12 -11.71
N PRO A 45 23.10 8.39 -10.74
CA PRO A 45 21.79 7.73 -10.67
C PRO A 45 20.84 8.18 -11.77
N GLY A 46 20.00 7.23 -12.19
CA GLY A 46 18.92 7.42 -13.15
C GLY A 46 17.52 7.37 -12.51
N ASN A 47 17.38 7.80 -11.25
CA ASN A 47 16.10 7.76 -10.56
C ASN A 47 15.08 8.67 -11.25
N ASN A 48 13.93 8.11 -11.63
CA ASN A 48 12.87 8.86 -12.26
C ASN A 48 11.50 8.28 -11.90
N TRP A 49 10.52 9.17 -11.70
CA TRP A 49 9.11 8.80 -11.59
C TRP A 49 8.33 9.39 -12.76
N SER A 50 7.25 8.71 -13.13
CA SER A 50 6.30 9.23 -14.12
C SER A 50 5.75 10.59 -13.68
N THR A 51 5.32 11.41 -14.64
CA THR A 51 4.60 12.65 -14.36
C THR A 51 3.28 12.63 -15.14
N PRO A 52 2.11 12.47 -14.49
CA PRO A 52 1.90 12.47 -13.04
C PRO A 52 2.34 11.18 -12.31
N TYR A 53 2.50 11.30 -10.99
CA TYR A 53 2.72 10.18 -10.06
C TYR A 53 1.86 10.39 -8.82
N ASP A 54 1.01 9.42 -8.50
CA ASP A 54 -0.02 9.57 -7.46
C ASP A 54 0.26 8.78 -6.18
N LEU A 55 1.37 8.04 -6.12
CA LEU A 55 1.78 7.36 -4.89
C LEU A 55 2.60 8.29 -3.98
N ALA A 56 2.52 8.05 -2.68
CA ALA A 56 3.19 8.83 -1.66
C ALA A 56 4.63 8.35 -1.44
N GLY A 57 5.49 9.32 -1.14
CA GLY A 57 6.94 9.14 -1.05
C GLY A 57 7.64 10.26 -1.81
N TYR A 58 8.92 10.07 -2.08
CA TYR A 58 9.69 10.96 -2.94
C TYR A 58 10.67 10.17 -3.80
N VAL A 59 11.07 10.79 -4.90
CA VAL A 59 12.25 10.43 -5.66
C VAL A 59 13.23 11.59 -5.57
N ASP A 60 14.46 11.29 -5.24
CA ASP A 60 15.59 12.21 -5.23
C ASP A 60 16.69 11.63 -6.12
N ARG A 61 17.76 12.40 -6.34
CA ARG A 61 18.89 12.04 -7.18
C ARG A 61 19.42 10.65 -6.80
N ASN A 62 19.84 10.47 -5.55
CA ASN A 62 20.50 9.24 -5.08
C ASN A 62 19.62 8.40 -4.16
N ASN A 63 18.38 8.83 -3.90
CA ASN A 63 17.52 8.17 -2.92
C ASN A 63 16.07 8.12 -3.40
N MET A 64 15.31 7.16 -2.91
CA MET A 64 13.85 7.22 -3.02
C MET A 64 13.17 6.66 -1.78
N GLU A 65 11.94 7.11 -1.56
CA GLU A 65 11.09 6.64 -0.49
C GLU A 65 9.77 6.15 -1.04
N GLN A 66 9.34 4.97 -0.59
CA GLN A 66 8.01 4.44 -0.84
C GLN A 66 7.24 4.34 0.46
N LYS A 67 6.01 4.86 0.46
CA LYS A 67 5.08 4.74 1.60
C LYS A 67 4.00 3.70 1.33
N PHE A 68 3.56 3.04 2.39
CA PHE A 68 2.57 1.97 2.34
C PHE A 68 1.51 2.12 3.40
N CYS A 69 0.32 1.62 3.08
CA CYS A 69 -0.77 1.41 4.01
C CYS A 69 -0.81 -0.05 4.41
N MET A 70 -0.69 -0.31 5.71
CA MET A 70 -0.57 -1.63 6.28
C MET A 70 -1.85 -2.02 7.03
N LYS A 71 -2.52 -3.06 6.55
CA LYS A 71 -3.58 -3.75 7.29
C LYS A 71 -2.93 -4.84 8.14
N THR A 72 -2.85 -4.58 9.44
CA THR A 72 -2.18 -5.48 10.41
C THR A 72 -3.16 -6.38 11.14
N GLN A 73 -4.46 -6.13 11.01
CA GLN A 73 -5.53 -6.88 11.69
C GLN A 73 -6.26 -7.80 10.71
N ARG A 74 -6.53 -9.04 11.13
CA ARG A 74 -7.21 -10.07 10.32
C ARG A 74 -8.74 -9.97 10.34
N ASN A 75 -9.28 -8.80 10.67
CA ASN A 75 -10.72 -8.56 10.88
C ASN A 75 -11.58 -8.99 9.67
N SER A 76 -12.88 -9.14 9.93
CA SER A 76 -13.89 -9.48 8.92
C SER A 76 -13.87 -8.52 7.73
N GLY A 77 -14.17 -9.07 6.56
CA GLY A 77 -14.08 -8.40 5.28
C GLY A 77 -14.55 -9.33 4.16
N ILE A 78 -14.47 -8.86 2.92
CA ILE A 78 -14.77 -9.69 1.76
C ILE A 78 -13.67 -10.72 1.51
N SER A 79 -14.02 -11.86 0.93
CA SER A 79 -13.01 -12.83 0.46
C SER A 79 -12.21 -12.24 -0.69
N TRP A 80 -10.96 -12.66 -0.82
CA TRP A 80 -10.16 -12.32 -1.99
C TRP A 80 -10.75 -12.98 -3.25
N PRO A 81 -10.67 -12.32 -4.42
CA PRO A 81 -10.90 -13.00 -5.69
C PRO A 81 -9.93 -14.16 -5.85
N LYS A 82 -10.26 -15.20 -6.61
CA LYS A 82 -9.37 -16.34 -6.83
C LYS A 82 -7.96 -15.89 -7.26
N GLY A 83 -6.93 -16.36 -6.56
CA GLY A 83 -5.53 -16.03 -6.84
C GLY A 83 -4.63 -16.31 -5.64
N GLN A 84 -3.33 -16.05 -5.79
CA GLN A 84 -2.35 -16.09 -4.69
C GLN A 84 -1.82 -14.69 -4.45
N TYR A 85 -2.05 -14.15 -3.25
CA TYR A 85 -1.70 -12.77 -2.94
C TYR A 85 -0.71 -12.73 -1.80
N CYS A 86 0.43 -12.07 -1.98
CA CYS A 86 1.33 -11.74 -0.88
C CYS A 86 1.92 -10.33 -1.05
N ILE A 87 1.02 -9.35 -1.14
CA ILE A 87 1.37 -7.95 -1.36
C ILE A 87 1.92 -7.36 -0.07
N LEU A 88 3.17 -6.87 -0.11
CA LEU A 88 3.85 -6.20 1.01
C LEU A 88 3.59 -6.92 2.34
N LYS A 89 4.10 -8.16 2.40
CA LYS A 89 3.73 -9.18 3.39
C LYS A 89 3.76 -8.66 4.83
N LYS A 90 2.63 -8.83 5.52
CA LYS A 90 2.53 -8.75 6.98
C LYS A 90 1.87 -10.03 7.48
N GLY A 91 2.61 -10.88 8.18
CA GLY A 91 2.09 -12.18 8.63
C GLY A 91 1.88 -13.18 7.47
N PRO A 92 0.97 -14.16 7.63
CA PRO A 92 0.60 -15.09 6.57
C PRO A 92 -0.03 -14.36 5.37
N CYS A 93 0.31 -14.80 4.16
CA CYS A 93 -0.25 -14.27 2.93
C CYS A 93 -1.78 -14.58 2.86
N PRO A 94 -2.63 -13.66 2.39
CA PRO A 94 -4.05 -13.94 2.20
C PRO A 94 -4.32 -15.10 1.24
N GLN A 95 -5.39 -15.84 1.51
CA GLN A 95 -5.87 -16.99 0.74
C GLN A 95 -7.14 -16.62 -0.03
#